data_AF-A0A235H478-F1
#
_entry.id   AF-A0A235H478-F1
#
_cell.length_a   1.000
_cell.length_b   1.000
_cell.length_c   1.000
_cell.angle_alpha   90.00
_cell.angle_beta   90.00
_cell.angle_gamma   90.00
#
_symmetry.space_group_name_H-M   'P 1'
#
loop_
_entity.id
_entity.type
_entity.pdbx_description
1 polymer ?
#
loop_
_entity_poly.entity_id
_entity_poly.type
_entity_poly.pdbx_seq_one_letter_code
_entity_poly.pdbx_strand_id
1 'polypeptide(L)'
;NGEIFDAIAGLDGSNQRALDLAMIELDGTPNKGRLGANAILGVSLAVAKASAEEAALPLFRYVGGAFANLLPVPMMNIINGGAHADNPIDIQEFMVMPVGAESAAEAIRMGSEIFQALKKKLKDAGHNTNVGDEGG
;
A
#
# COMPACT_ATOMS: atom_id res chain seq x y z
N ASN A 1 23.42 2.45 -3.60
CA ASN A 1 22.76 3.29 -4.62
C ASN A 1 23.74 4.18 -5.39
N GLY A 2 25.03 3.83 -5.55
CA GLY A 2 26.00 4.69 -6.25
C GLY A 2 25.59 4.94 -7.70
N GLU A 3 25.38 3.87 -8.46
CA GLU A 3 24.98 3.97 -9.88
C GLU A 3 23.65 4.70 -10.09
N ILE A 4 22.65 4.45 -9.22
CA ILE A 4 21.37 5.18 -9.27
C ILE A 4 21.58 6.67 -8.99
N PHE A 5 22.36 7.00 -7.96
CA PHE A 5 22.67 8.38 -7.62
C PHE A 5 23.37 9.08 -8.79
N ASP A 6 24.40 8.47 -9.37
CA ASP A 6 25.14 9.04 -10.48
C ASP A 6 24.25 9.30 -11.71
N ALA A 7 23.25 8.44 -11.95
CA ALA A 7 22.31 8.57 -13.06
C ALA A 7 21.25 9.67 -12.87
N ILE A 8 20.88 9.99 -11.62
CA ILE A 8 19.79 10.93 -11.33
C ILE A 8 20.25 12.24 -10.71
N ALA A 9 21.48 12.32 -10.23
CA ALA A 9 22.02 13.53 -9.61
C ALA A 9 22.00 14.69 -10.61
N GLY A 10 21.46 15.83 -10.17
CA GLY A 10 21.32 17.03 -11.01
C GLY A 10 20.11 17.02 -11.93
N LEU A 11 19.32 15.94 -11.98
CA LEU A 11 18.00 15.96 -12.61
C LEU A 11 17.00 16.73 -11.74
N ASP A 12 16.03 17.35 -12.40
CA ASP A 12 14.92 18.03 -11.73
C ASP A 12 13.98 17.00 -11.07
N GLY A 13 13.89 17.09 -9.73
CA GLY A 13 13.03 16.24 -8.90
C GLY A 13 11.55 16.34 -9.25
N SER A 14 11.11 17.46 -9.83
CA SER A 14 9.71 17.64 -10.24
C SER A 14 9.36 16.81 -11.49
N ASN A 15 10.36 16.38 -12.27
CA ASN A 15 10.15 15.53 -13.44
C ASN A 15 10.24 14.04 -13.09
N GLN A 16 9.27 13.59 -12.28
CA GLN A 16 9.17 12.21 -11.79
C GLN A 16 9.30 11.17 -12.92
N ARG A 17 8.65 11.41 -14.06
CA ARG A 17 8.66 10.49 -15.20
C ARG A 17 10.07 10.34 -15.80
N ALA A 18 10.82 11.43 -15.95
CA ALA A 18 12.17 11.37 -16.48
C ALA A 18 13.11 10.59 -15.55
N LEU A 19 13.01 10.83 -14.24
CA LEU A 19 13.77 10.10 -13.22
C LEU A 19 13.47 8.60 -13.22
N ASP A 20 12.19 8.23 -13.25
CA ASP A 20 11.78 6.82 -13.28
C ASP A 20 12.23 6.14 -14.57
N LEU A 21 12.13 6.81 -15.72
CA LEU A 21 12.63 6.28 -17.00
C LEU A 21 14.15 6.12 -17.00
N ALA A 22 14.89 7.09 -16.47
CA ALA A 22 16.35 6.99 -16.34
C ALA A 22 16.76 5.79 -15.49
N MET A 23 16.08 5.53 -14.37
CA MET A 23 16.34 4.35 -13.53
C MET A 23 15.95 3.03 -14.21
N ILE A 24 14.85 3.01 -14.99
CA ILE A 24 14.43 1.83 -15.76
C ILE A 24 15.44 1.52 -16.87
N GLU A 25 15.87 2.54 -17.61
CA GLU A 25 16.88 2.41 -18.66
C GLU A 25 18.23 2.00 -18.09
N LEU A 26 18.63 2.62 -16.98
CA LEU A 26 19.84 2.25 -16.25
C LEU A 26 19.79 0.76 -15.91
N ASP A 27 18.72 0.27 -15.26
CA ASP A 27 18.61 -1.16 -14.93
C ASP A 27 18.73 -2.06 -16.15
N GLY A 28 18.04 -1.72 -17.24
CA GLY A 28 18.15 -2.41 -18.53
C GLY A 28 17.46 -3.78 -18.60
N THR A 29 16.84 -4.25 -17.51
CA THR A 29 16.09 -5.51 -17.49
C THR A 29 14.59 -5.27 -17.36
N PRO A 30 13.73 -6.10 -17.99
CA PRO A 30 12.28 -5.89 -17.96
C PRO A 30 11.68 -6.02 -16.55
N ASN A 31 12.32 -6.80 -15.68
CA ASN A 31 11.86 -7.07 -14.31
C ASN A 31 12.59 -6.26 -13.24
N LYS A 32 13.46 -5.31 -13.61
CA LYS A 32 14.27 -4.52 -12.66
C LYS A 32 15.21 -5.39 -11.81
N GLY A 33 15.71 -6.48 -12.38
CA GLY A 33 16.49 -7.51 -11.68
C GLY A 33 17.96 -7.18 -11.47
N ARG A 34 18.53 -6.21 -12.21
CA ARG A 34 19.95 -5.87 -12.10
C ARG A 34 20.23 -4.94 -10.92
N LEU A 35 19.43 -3.88 -10.80
CA LEU A 35 19.49 -2.91 -9.70
C LEU A 35 18.60 -3.32 -8.53
N GLY A 36 17.56 -4.11 -8.80
CA GLY A 36 16.54 -4.50 -7.83
C GLY A 36 15.34 -3.55 -7.86
N ALA A 37 14.15 -4.12 -8.03
CA ALA A 37 12.90 -3.36 -8.05
C ALA A 37 12.68 -2.57 -6.74
N ASN A 38 13.11 -3.12 -5.61
CA ASN A 38 13.08 -2.47 -4.30
C ASN A 38 13.96 -1.20 -4.25
N ALA A 39 15.16 -1.24 -4.84
CA ALA A 39 16.05 -0.08 -4.89
C ALA A 39 15.47 1.02 -5.77
N ILE A 40 14.98 0.67 -6.97
CA ILE A 40 14.35 1.63 -7.89
C ILE A 40 13.10 2.25 -7.25
N LEU A 41 12.22 1.42 -6.66
CA LEU A 41 11.01 1.92 -6.01
C LEU A 41 11.32 2.82 -4.81
N GLY A 42 12.31 2.45 -4.01
CA GLY A 42 12.74 3.25 -2.85
C GLY A 42 13.18 4.65 -3.26
N VAL A 43 13.99 4.77 -4.31
CA VAL A 43 14.45 6.07 -4.82
C VAL A 43 13.31 6.85 -5.49
N SER A 44 12.50 6.18 -6.33
CA SER A 44 11.33 6.77 -6.99
C SER A 44 10.37 7.43 -6.00
N LEU A 45 10.00 6.72 -4.92
CA LEU A 45 9.12 7.24 -3.87
C LEU A 45 9.78 8.32 -3.01
N ALA A 46 11.09 8.23 -2.76
CA ALA A 46 11.82 9.24 -2.02
C ALA A 46 11.84 10.58 -2.77
N VAL A 47 12.07 10.55 -4.09
CA VAL A 47 12.04 11.77 -4.90
C VAL A 47 10.63 12.35 -4.95
N ALA A 48 9.59 11.54 -5.17
CA ALA A 48 8.20 12.03 -5.16
C ALA A 48 7.83 12.73 -3.84
N LYS A 49 8.31 12.21 -2.71
CA LYS A 49 8.11 12.84 -1.39
C LYS A 49 8.89 14.14 -1.24
N ALA A 50 10.17 14.15 -1.62
CA ALA A 50 11.02 15.34 -1.54
C ALA A 50 10.46 16.48 -2.41
N SER A 51 10.02 16.18 -3.64
CA SER A 51 9.43 17.16 -4.54
C SER A 51 8.06 17.65 -4.05
N ALA A 52 7.26 16.79 -3.40
CA ALA A 52 6.02 17.21 -2.75
C ALA A 52 6.29 18.18 -1.58
N GLU A 53 7.31 17.89 -0.76
CA GLU A 53 7.75 18.76 0.34
C GLU A 53 8.27 20.11 -0.19
N GLU A 54 9.09 20.11 -1.23
CA GLU A 54 9.58 21.34 -1.88
C GLU A 54 8.42 22.19 -2.44
N ALA A 55 7.42 21.56 -3.04
CA ALA A 55 6.22 22.21 -3.54
C ALA A 55 5.23 22.63 -2.43
N ALA A 56 5.52 22.36 -1.16
CA ALA A 56 4.62 22.56 -0.02
C ALA A 56 3.24 21.90 -0.20
N LEU A 57 3.21 20.71 -0.82
CA LEU A 57 2.00 19.94 -1.06
C LEU A 57 2.01 18.62 -0.28
N PRO A 58 0.87 18.19 0.27
CA PRO A 58 0.70 16.80 0.66
C PRO A 58 0.96 15.87 -0.53
N LEU A 59 1.61 14.71 -0.31
CA LEU A 59 1.98 13.77 -1.38
C LEU A 59 0.80 13.41 -2.31
N PHE A 60 -0.39 13.18 -1.76
CA PHE A 60 -1.57 12.85 -2.57
C PHE A 60 -1.99 13.98 -3.52
N ARG A 61 -1.77 15.24 -3.13
CA ARG A 61 -2.01 16.42 -3.98
C ARG A 61 -0.92 16.58 -5.03
N TYR A 62 0.34 16.34 -4.66
CA TYR A 62 1.47 16.37 -5.59
C TYR A 62 1.28 15.33 -6.71
N VAL A 63 0.91 14.10 -6.35
CA VAL A 63 0.73 13.00 -7.31
C VAL A 63 -0.59 13.09 -8.09
N GLY A 64 -1.71 13.37 -7.42
CA GLY A 64 -3.04 13.31 -8.02
C GLY A 64 -3.61 14.66 -8.50
N GLY A 65 -2.87 15.76 -8.28
CA GLY A 65 -3.26 17.10 -8.67
C GLY A 65 -4.44 17.69 -7.88
N ALA A 66 -5.03 18.76 -8.44
CA ALA A 66 -6.08 19.55 -7.79
C ALA A 66 -7.38 18.77 -7.53
N PHE A 67 -7.63 17.70 -8.28
CA PHE A 67 -8.83 16.87 -8.16
C PHE A 67 -8.63 15.60 -7.31
N ALA A 68 -7.46 15.42 -6.69
CA ALA A 68 -7.24 14.32 -5.73
C ALA A 68 -8.07 14.53 -4.45
N ASN A 69 -9.32 14.08 -4.47
CA ASN A 69 -10.29 14.28 -3.39
C ASN A 69 -11.18 13.05 -3.10
N LEU A 70 -10.96 11.94 -3.81
CA LEU A 70 -11.70 10.69 -3.59
C LEU A 70 -10.97 9.82 -2.57
N LEU A 71 -11.65 9.46 -1.49
CA LEU A 71 -11.17 8.47 -0.53
C LEU A 71 -11.68 7.08 -0.93
N PRO A 72 -10.84 6.02 -0.83
CA PRO A 72 -11.24 4.67 -1.22
C PRO A 72 -12.15 4.02 -0.19
N VAL A 73 -12.99 3.08 -0.64
CA VAL A 73 -13.66 2.13 0.26
C VAL A 73 -12.62 1.08 0.68
N PRO A 74 -12.35 0.90 1.98
CA PRO A 74 -11.34 -0.06 2.42
C PRO A 74 -11.83 -1.49 2.22
N MET A 75 -10.96 -2.35 1.69
CA MET A 75 -11.10 -3.79 1.72
C MET A 75 -10.34 -4.29 2.94
N MET A 76 -11.06 -4.68 3.99
CA MET A 76 -10.47 -4.97 5.31
C MET A 76 -10.46 -6.47 5.53
N ASN A 77 -9.27 -7.07 5.62
CA ASN A 77 -9.11 -8.50 5.93
C ASN A 77 -9.68 -8.82 7.32
N ILE A 78 -10.41 -9.94 7.45
CA ILE A 78 -11.06 -10.36 8.71
C ILE A 78 -10.95 -11.85 9.01
N ILE A 79 -10.62 -12.69 8.02
CA ILE A 79 -10.42 -14.14 8.19
C ILE A 79 -9.37 -14.59 7.18
N ASN A 80 -8.37 -15.32 7.67
CA ASN A 80 -7.33 -15.96 6.86
C ASN A 80 -7.59 -17.47 6.71
N GLY A 81 -7.23 -18.00 5.54
CA GLY A 81 -7.28 -19.42 5.17
C GLY A 81 -6.12 -19.78 4.23
N GLY A 82 -6.22 -20.92 3.57
CA GLY A 82 -5.24 -21.40 2.61
C GLY A 82 -3.84 -21.49 3.20
N ALA A 83 -2.82 -21.02 2.46
CA ALA A 83 -1.42 -21.08 2.90
C ALA A 83 -1.10 -20.21 4.13
N HIS A 84 -1.98 -19.26 4.50
CA HIS A 84 -1.78 -18.38 5.65
C HIS A 84 -2.40 -18.91 6.95
N ALA A 85 -3.13 -20.03 6.92
CA ALA A 85 -3.74 -20.58 8.13
C ALA A 85 -3.81 -22.11 8.13
N ASP A 86 -3.57 -22.71 9.30
CA ASP A 86 -3.77 -24.13 9.54
C ASP A 86 -5.25 -24.42 9.90
N ASN A 87 -6.13 -24.21 8.91
CA ASN A 87 -7.57 -24.42 9.04
C ASN A 87 -8.13 -25.04 7.73
N PRO A 88 -9.34 -25.61 7.71
CA PRO A 88 -9.88 -26.31 6.54
C PRO A 88 -10.44 -25.35 5.46
N ILE A 89 -10.07 -24.06 5.49
CA ILE A 89 -10.59 -23.06 4.57
C ILE A 89 -9.62 -22.96 3.39
N ASP A 90 -10.04 -23.34 2.19
CA ASP A 90 -9.19 -23.26 0.99
C ASP A 90 -8.97 -21.81 0.51
N ILE A 91 -9.92 -20.92 0.79
CA ILE A 91 -9.86 -19.51 0.39
C ILE A 91 -8.87 -18.77 1.28
N GLN A 92 -7.94 -18.05 0.66
CA GLN A 92 -6.83 -17.40 1.34
C GLN A 92 -7.24 -16.27 2.29
N GLU A 93 -8.14 -15.38 1.85
CA GLU A 93 -8.54 -14.20 2.62
C GLU A 93 -10.03 -13.89 2.40
N PHE A 94 -10.71 -13.49 3.47
CA PHE A 94 -12.05 -12.94 3.44
C PHE A 94 -12.01 -11.50 3.93
N MET A 95 -12.56 -10.59 3.14
CA MET A 95 -12.56 -9.17 3.42
C MET A 95 -13.97 -8.64 3.60
N VAL A 96 -14.10 -7.59 4.42
CA VAL A 96 -15.32 -6.78 4.53
C VAL A 96 -15.11 -5.42 3.88
N MET A 97 -16.17 -4.93 3.24
CA MET A 97 -16.17 -3.63 2.56
C MET A 97 -17.39 -2.83 3.03
N PRO A 98 -17.21 -1.73 3.78
CA PRO A 98 -18.29 -0.87 4.26
C PRO A 98 -18.75 0.09 3.16
N VAL A 99 -19.29 -0.45 2.06
CA VAL A 99 -19.67 0.31 0.85
C VAL A 99 -20.76 1.36 1.07
N GLY A 100 -21.54 1.23 2.15
CA GLY A 100 -22.60 2.17 2.52
C GLY A 100 -22.17 3.27 3.50
N ALA A 101 -20.88 3.35 3.86
CA ALA A 101 -20.41 4.38 4.78
C ALA A 101 -20.42 5.77 4.14
N GLU A 102 -20.83 6.79 4.91
CA GLU A 102 -20.90 8.18 4.44
C GLU A 102 -19.51 8.86 4.36
N SER A 103 -18.50 8.29 5.01
CA SER A 103 -17.13 8.79 4.98
C SER A 103 -16.12 7.65 5.20
N ALA A 104 -14.85 7.90 4.87
CA ALA A 104 -13.77 6.95 5.15
C ALA A 104 -13.60 6.68 6.66
N ALA A 105 -13.84 7.68 7.51
CA ALA A 105 -13.78 7.51 8.96
C ALA A 105 -14.88 6.55 9.44
N GLU A 106 -16.11 6.71 8.93
CA GLU A 106 -17.22 5.80 9.22
C GLU A 106 -16.97 4.39 8.68
N ALA A 107 -16.38 4.28 7.48
CA ALA A 107 -15.97 2.99 6.92
C ALA A 107 -14.98 2.25 7.83
N ILE A 108 -13.95 2.94 8.31
CA ILE A 108 -12.95 2.39 9.23
C ILE A 108 -13.58 1.98 10.57
N ARG A 109 -14.46 2.83 11.11
CA ARG A 109 -15.21 2.54 12.35
C ARG A 109 -16.04 1.26 12.20
N MET A 110 -16.85 1.16 11.13
CA MET A 110 -17.66 -0.01 10.83
C MET A 110 -16.82 -1.28 10.71
N GLY A 111 -15.69 -1.22 9.98
CA GLY A 111 -14.76 -2.35 9.87
C GLY A 111 -14.17 -2.77 11.21
N SER A 112 -13.78 -1.82 12.06
CA SER A 112 -13.27 -2.09 13.40
C SER A 112 -14.31 -2.76 14.30
N GLU A 113 -15.55 -2.29 14.28
CA GLU A 113 -16.67 -2.89 15.03
C GLU A 113 -16.97 -4.32 14.57
N ILE A 114 -16.97 -4.55 13.24
CA ILE A 114 -17.13 -5.89 12.66
C ILE A 114 -16.00 -6.81 13.14
N PHE A 115 -14.74 -6.35 13.08
CA PHE A 115 -13.58 -7.13 13.51
C PHE A 115 -13.68 -7.54 14.99
N GLN A 116 -13.98 -6.61 15.89
CA GLN A 116 -14.11 -6.91 17.33
C GLN A 116 -15.31 -7.83 17.62
N ALA A 117 -16.44 -7.63 16.93
CA ALA A 117 -17.61 -8.48 17.06
C ALA A 117 -17.33 -9.91 16.57
N LEU A 118 -16.63 -10.05 15.44
CA LEU A 118 -16.22 -11.35 14.90
C LEU A 118 -15.25 -12.06 15.84
N LYS A 119 -14.21 -11.36 16.31
CA LYS A 119 -13.25 -11.89 17.28
C LYS A 119 -13.92 -12.47 18.52
N LYS A 120 -14.89 -11.74 19.09
CA LYS A 120 -15.67 -12.22 20.23
C LYS A 120 -16.44 -13.50 19.90
N LYS A 121 -17.16 -13.52 18.77
CA LYS A 121 -17.94 -14.70 18.34
C LYS A 121 -17.05 -15.93 18.10
N LEU A 122 -15.89 -15.75 17.46
CA LEU A 122 -14.93 -16.82 17.24
C LEU A 122 -14.41 -17.40 18.57
N LYS A 123 -14.05 -16.52 19.52
CA LYS A 123 -13.62 -16.93 20.85
C LYS A 123 -14.72 -17.68 21.61
N ASP A 124 -15.95 -17.17 21.58
CA ASP A 124 -17.10 -17.80 22.24
C ASP A 124 -17.43 -19.18 21.63
N ALA A 125 -17.13 -19.38 20.34
CA ALA A 125 -17.25 -20.66 19.63
C ALA A 125 -16.02 -21.58 19.81
N GLY A 126 -15.00 -21.17 20.56
CA GLY A 126 -13.80 -21.97 20.82
C GLY A 126 -12.76 -21.96 19.69
N HIS A 127 -12.87 -21.04 18.73
CA HIS A 127 -11.88 -20.86 17.67
C HIS A 127 -10.70 -19.99 18.13
N ASN A 128 -9.55 -20.16 17.48
CA ASN A 128 -8.38 -19.32 17.70
C ASN A 128 -8.63 -17.90 17.17
N THR A 129 -8.13 -16.88 17.87
CA THR A 129 -8.23 -15.45 17.51
C THR A 129 -6.88 -14.76 17.42
N ASN A 130 -5.81 -15.54 17.18
CA ASN A 130 -4.51 -14.99 16.82
C ASN A 130 -4.61 -14.31 15.46
N VAL A 131 -3.80 -13.27 15.27
CA VAL A 131 -3.78 -12.48 14.04
C VAL A 131 -2.65 -12.93 13.13
N GLY A 132 -2.91 -12.97 11.82
CA GLY A 132 -1.90 -13.21 10.78
C GLY A 132 -1.05 -11.97 10.45
N ASP A 133 -0.30 -12.04 9.36
CA ASP A 133 0.60 -10.96 8.91
C ASP A 133 -0.17 -9.67 8.58
N GLU A 134 -1.41 -9.79 8.09
CA GLU A 134 -2.30 -8.70 7.72
C GLU A 134 -3.27 -8.27 8.85
N GLY A 135 -3.20 -8.91 10.02
CA GLY A 135 -4.04 -8.57 11.18
C GLY A 135 -5.44 -9.20 11.20
N GLY A 136 -5.80 -10.01 10.20
CA GLY A 136 -7.04 -10.79 10.12
C GLY A 136 -6.97 -12.13 10.86
#